data_AF-E2N8B4-F1
#
_entry.id   AF-E2N8B4-F1
#
_cell.length_a   1.000
_cell.length_b   1.000
_cell.length_c   1.000
_cell.angle_alpha   90.00
_cell.angle_beta   90.00
_cell.angle_gamma   90.00
#
_symmetry.space_group_name_H-M   'P 1'
#
loop_
_entity.id
_entity.type
_entity.pdbx_description
1 polymer ?
#
loop_
_entity_poly.entity_id
_entity_poly.type
_entity_poly.pdbx_seq_one_letter_code
_entity_poly.pdbx_strand_id
1 'polypeptide(L)'
;EFHIEPLIKEDIDAMAISFKKVADECSMELDTCTTKVDLSHLGISGGVCVDNRLIERIVGYPIIARKDKNQRDICRCVESLDIGTYESYLNGCIYCYAIKGNYNTAKFNRSKHDKDSPMLIGEVDKDAVIKEREMKSLRTDQLSMFY
;
A
#
# COMPACT_ATOMS: atom_id res chain seq x y z
N GLU A 1 -29.94 0.07 -16.39
CA GLU A 1 -28.79 -0.76 -15.98
C GLU A 1 -27.54 -0.25 -16.66
N PHE A 2 -26.39 -0.35 -16.00
CA PHE A 2 -25.11 -0.16 -16.67
C PHE A 2 -24.73 -1.48 -17.32
N HIS A 3 -24.59 -1.51 -18.65
CA HIS A 3 -24.13 -2.68 -19.40
C HIS A 3 -22.61 -2.77 -19.30
N ILE A 4 -22.11 -3.30 -18.18
CA ILE A 4 -20.69 -3.45 -17.92
C ILE A 4 -20.25 -4.85 -18.37
N GLU A 5 -19.57 -4.90 -19.51
CA GLU A 5 -18.97 -6.12 -20.05
C GLU A 5 -17.51 -6.27 -19.58
N PRO A 6 -16.95 -7.49 -19.58
CA PRO A 6 -15.52 -7.70 -19.37
C PRO A 6 -14.69 -6.95 -20.40
N LEU A 7 -13.65 -6.25 -19.95
CA LEU A 7 -12.73 -5.54 -20.84
C LEU A 7 -11.92 -6.52 -21.70
N ILE A 8 -11.95 -6.33 -23.02
CA ILE A 8 -11.05 -7.02 -23.95
C ILE A 8 -9.69 -6.30 -23.99
N LYS A 9 -8.68 -6.95 -24.57
CA LYS A 9 -7.31 -6.43 -24.60
C LYS A 9 -7.23 -5.06 -25.28
N GLU A 10 -7.98 -4.89 -26.36
CA GLU A 10 -8.03 -3.66 -27.14
C GLU A 10 -8.55 -2.47 -26.31
N ASP A 11 -9.57 -2.71 -25.47
CA ASP A 11 -10.11 -1.69 -24.56
C ASP A 11 -9.10 -1.32 -23.48
N ILE A 12 -8.39 -2.32 -22.94
CA ILE A 12 -7.35 -2.10 -21.92
C ILE A 12 -6.20 -1.28 -22.52
N ASP A 13 -5.74 -1.64 -23.73
CA ASP A 13 -4.66 -0.93 -24.41
C ASP A 13 -5.07 0.52 -24.72
N ALA A 14 -6.29 0.75 -25.23
CA ALA A 14 -6.80 2.10 -25.51
C ALA A 14 -6.88 2.98 -24.25
N MET A 15 -7.34 2.40 -23.13
CA MET A 15 -7.39 3.08 -21.84
C MET A 15 -5.98 3.36 -21.30
N ALA A 16 -5.07 2.39 -21.39
CA ALA A 16 -3.70 2.52 -20.93
C ALA A 16 -2.92 3.59 -21.72
N ILE A 17 -3.09 3.65 -23.04
CA ILE A 17 -2.52 4.71 -23.89
C ILE A 17 -3.01 6.08 -23.44
N SER A 18 -4.30 6.21 -23.16
CA SER A 18 -4.90 7.47 -22.71
C SER A 18 -4.33 7.90 -21.35
N PHE A 19 -4.19 6.97 -20.40
CA PHE A 19 -3.58 7.25 -19.10
C PHE A 19 -2.09 7.61 -19.21
N LYS A 20 -1.34 6.89 -20.04
CA LYS A 20 0.10 7.14 -20.23
C LYS A 20 0.34 8.54 -20.79
N LYS A 21 -0.45 8.96 -21.78
CA LYS A 21 -0.38 10.30 -22.35
C LYS A 21 -0.56 11.38 -21.28
N VAL A 22 -1.60 11.27 -20.44
CA VAL A 22 -1.86 12.25 -19.38
C VAL A 22 -0.76 12.23 -18.32
N ALA A 23 -0.28 11.05 -17.94
CA ALA A 23 0.82 10.91 -16.99
C ALA A 23 2.10 11.63 -17.51
N ASP A 24 2.43 11.46 -18.79
CA ASP A 24 3.58 12.11 -19.42
C ASP A 24 3.46 13.64 -19.46
N GLU A 25 2.28 14.16 -19.80
CA GLU A 25 1.98 15.61 -19.76
C GLU A 25 2.16 16.19 -18.35
N CYS A 26 1.95 15.37 -17.32
CA CYS A 26 2.09 15.74 -15.91
C CYS A 26 3.46 15.38 -15.31
N SER A 27 4.41 14.88 -16.11
CA SER A 27 5.72 14.38 -15.62
C SER A 27 5.59 13.32 -14.52
N MET A 28 4.59 12.43 -14.66
CA MET A 28 4.33 11.31 -13.76
C MET A 28 4.67 9.99 -14.43
N GLU A 29 5.25 9.07 -13.67
CA GLU A 29 5.43 7.68 -14.11
C GLU A 29 4.14 6.89 -13.89
N LEU A 30 3.83 5.98 -14.81
CA LEU A 30 2.66 5.13 -14.75
C LEU A 30 3.08 3.66 -14.69
N ASP A 31 2.60 2.97 -13.65
CA ASP A 31 2.87 1.55 -13.41
C ASP A 31 1.59 0.76 -13.16
N THR A 32 1.63 -0.52 -13.47
CA THR A 32 0.57 -1.48 -13.10
C THR A 32 0.85 -2.10 -11.73
N CYS A 33 -0.03 -1.88 -10.76
CA CYS A 33 -0.03 -2.69 -9.55
C CYS A 33 -0.56 -4.08 -9.89
N THR A 34 0.14 -5.13 -9.43
CA THR A 34 -0.31 -6.52 -9.63
C THR A 34 -0.42 -6.84 -11.12
N THR A 35 0.69 -7.16 -11.79
CA THR A 35 0.80 -7.32 -13.25
C THR A 35 0.03 -8.53 -13.79
N LYS A 36 -1.31 -8.46 -13.78
CA LYS A 36 -2.21 -9.43 -14.44
C LYS A 36 -2.24 -9.23 -15.96
N VAL A 37 -1.97 -8.00 -16.39
CA VAL A 37 -1.90 -7.60 -17.80
C VAL A 37 -0.52 -7.01 -18.03
N ASP A 38 0.16 -7.46 -19.09
CA ASP A 38 1.45 -6.92 -19.50
C ASP A 38 1.26 -5.74 -20.46
N LEU A 39 1.64 -4.55 -20.00
CA LEU A 39 1.58 -3.29 -20.75
C LEU A 39 2.99 -2.71 -21.00
N SER A 40 4.02 -3.53 -20.87
CA SER A 40 5.42 -3.12 -21.08
C SER A 40 5.67 -2.55 -22.48
N HIS A 41 4.93 -3.02 -23.49
CA HIS A 41 4.98 -2.51 -24.86
C HIS A 41 4.53 -1.04 -24.99
N LEU A 42 3.82 -0.51 -23.99
CA LEU A 42 3.44 0.91 -23.89
C LEU A 42 4.38 1.71 -22.99
N GLY A 43 5.47 1.10 -22.52
CA GLY A 43 6.37 1.70 -21.52
C GLY A 43 5.74 1.81 -20.12
N ILE A 44 4.68 1.05 -19.84
CA ILE A 44 4.04 0.98 -18.52
C ILE A 44 4.60 -0.26 -17.82
N SER A 45 5.35 -0.04 -16.75
CA SER A 45 6.04 -1.14 -16.07
C SER A 45 5.11 -1.83 -15.07
N GLY A 46 5.52 -3.02 -14.62
CA GLY A 46 4.95 -3.58 -13.39
C GLY A 46 5.47 -2.78 -12.21
N GLY A 47 4.57 -2.20 -11.42
CA GLY A 47 4.92 -1.47 -10.21
C GLY A 47 5.13 -2.39 -9.01
N VAL A 48 5.67 -1.80 -7.94
CA VAL A 48 5.78 -2.40 -6.60
C VAL A 48 5.34 -1.33 -5.61
N CYS A 49 4.20 -1.52 -4.92
CA CYS A 49 3.67 -0.47 -4.04
C CYS A 49 4.52 -0.26 -2.78
N VAL A 50 5.03 -1.35 -2.20
CA VAL A 50 6.05 -1.32 -1.15
C VAL A 50 7.36 -1.78 -1.79
N ASP A 51 8.07 -0.83 -2.38
CA ASP A 51 9.27 -1.06 -3.19
C ASP A 51 10.54 -0.95 -2.34
N ASN A 52 11.32 -2.03 -2.28
CA ASN A 52 12.60 -2.01 -1.57
C ASN A 52 13.59 -1.00 -2.16
N ARG A 53 13.63 -0.81 -3.48
CA ARG A 53 14.55 0.13 -4.13
C ARG A 53 14.24 1.57 -3.74
N LEU A 54 12.94 1.91 -3.70
CA LEU A 54 12.49 3.21 -3.22
C LEU A 54 12.84 3.40 -1.75
N ILE A 55 12.60 2.38 -0.91
CA ILE A 55 12.94 2.44 0.52
C ILE A 55 14.44 2.66 0.70
N GLU A 56 15.30 1.87 0.05
CA GLU A 56 16.77 1.99 0.12
C GLU A 56 17.25 3.39 -0.26
N ARG A 57 16.67 3.95 -1.33
CA ARG A 57 16.95 5.33 -1.76
C ARG A 57 16.55 6.37 -0.70
N ILE A 58 15.41 6.18 -0.03
CA ILE A 58 14.92 7.09 1.02
C ILE A 58 15.78 7.00 2.28
N VAL A 59 16.10 5.78 2.73
CA VAL A 59 16.81 5.56 4.00
C VAL A 59 18.33 5.66 3.87
N GLY A 60 18.86 5.59 2.65
CA GLY A 60 20.29 5.75 2.35
C GLY A 60 21.15 4.52 2.66
N TYR A 61 20.54 3.35 2.86
CA TYR A 61 21.24 2.08 3.08
C TYR A 61 20.45 0.91 2.47
N PRO A 62 21.13 -0.18 2.09
CA PRO A 62 20.49 -1.35 1.53
C PRO A 62 19.66 -2.11 2.58
N ILE A 63 18.62 -2.80 2.11
CA ILE A 63 17.76 -3.65 2.94
C ILE A 63 17.61 -5.06 2.33
N ILE A 64 17.49 -6.05 3.19
CA ILE A 64 17.17 -7.43 2.79
C ILE A 64 15.73 -7.72 3.21
N ALA A 65 14.79 -7.48 2.32
CA ALA A 65 13.37 -7.70 2.54
C ALA A 65 12.85 -8.86 1.67
N ARG A 66 11.85 -9.60 2.17
CA ARG A 66 11.20 -10.68 1.42
C ARG A 66 9.91 -10.19 0.78
N LYS A 67 9.41 -10.90 -0.24
CA LYS A 67 8.03 -10.74 -0.72
C LYS A 67 7.08 -10.94 0.45
N ASP A 68 6.09 -10.06 0.58
CA ASP A 68 5.03 -10.26 1.56
C ASP A 68 4.22 -11.53 1.23
N LYS A 69 4.24 -12.48 2.16
CA LYS A 69 3.50 -13.75 2.07
C LYS A 69 1.99 -13.57 2.16
N ASN A 70 1.51 -12.45 2.71
CA ASN A 70 0.09 -12.17 2.86
C ASN A 70 -0.49 -11.45 1.62
N GLN A 71 0.36 -11.06 0.66
CA GLN A 71 -0.07 -10.45 -0.59
C GLN A 71 -0.28 -11.51 -1.67
N ARG A 72 -1.13 -11.18 -2.65
CA ARG A 72 -1.42 -12.00 -3.85
C ARG A 72 -0.13 -12.57 -4.46
N ASP A 73 -0.21 -13.76 -5.05
CA ASP A 73 0.98 -14.46 -5.58
C ASP A 73 1.77 -13.63 -6.60
N ILE A 74 1.05 -12.95 -7.49
CA ILE A 74 1.61 -12.05 -8.52
C ILE A 74 1.98 -10.66 -7.99
N CYS A 75 1.69 -10.34 -6.73
CA CYS A 75 2.15 -9.10 -6.10
C CYS A 75 3.65 -9.19 -5.82
N ARG A 76 4.38 -8.08 -5.99
CA ARG A 76 5.83 -8.02 -5.77
C ARG A 76 6.23 -7.14 -4.59
N CYS A 77 5.27 -6.61 -3.84
CA CYS A 77 5.54 -5.81 -2.64
C CYS A 77 6.37 -6.59 -1.63
N VAL A 78 7.32 -5.91 -1.00
CA VAL A 78 8.03 -6.47 0.13
C VAL A 78 7.17 -6.48 1.40
N GLU A 79 7.57 -7.29 2.36
CA GLU A 79 6.91 -7.40 3.66
C GLU A 79 6.76 -6.04 4.35
N SER A 80 5.57 -5.79 4.89
CA SER A 80 5.24 -4.57 5.61
C SER A 80 4.22 -4.85 6.71
N LEU A 81 4.10 -3.91 7.64
CA LEU A 81 3.09 -3.92 8.69
C LEU A 81 2.26 -2.65 8.55
N ASP A 82 0.95 -2.83 8.47
CA ASP A 82 0.02 -1.71 8.46
C ASP A 82 0.04 -1.01 9.82
N ILE A 83 0.03 0.32 9.78
CA ILE A 83 -0.06 1.18 10.94
C ILE A 83 -1.36 1.96 10.86
N GLY A 84 -2.37 1.51 11.59
CA GLY A 84 -3.67 2.16 11.54
C GLY A 84 -4.74 1.41 12.31
N THR A 85 -5.86 2.07 12.48
CA THR A 85 -7.07 1.45 12.99
C THR A 85 -8.26 1.93 12.17
N TYR A 86 -9.11 0.99 11.78
CA TYR A 86 -10.40 1.28 11.18
C TYR A 86 -11.25 2.16 12.09
N GLU A 87 -12.28 2.79 11.53
CA GLU A 87 -13.23 3.62 12.27
C GLU A 87 -12.57 4.77 13.05
N SER A 88 -11.49 5.36 12.53
CA SER A 88 -10.79 6.49 13.18
C SER A 88 -10.49 7.68 12.26
N TYR A 89 -10.85 7.55 10.98
CA TYR A 89 -10.57 8.53 9.94
C TYR A 89 -11.64 9.64 9.88
N LEU A 90 -11.21 10.90 9.98
CA LEU A 90 -12.12 12.05 10.11
C LEU A 90 -12.28 12.90 8.85
N ASN A 91 -11.65 12.58 7.72
CA ASN A 91 -11.79 13.44 6.53
C ASN A 91 -13.09 13.18 5.76
N GLY A 92 -13.96 12.29 6.23
CA GLY A 92 -15.32 12.14 5.69
C GLY A 92 -15.40 11.70 4.23
N CYS A 93 -14.39 10.97 3.73
CA CYS A 93 -14.38 10.52 2.34
C CYS A 93 -15.57 9.58 2.05
N ILE A 94 -16.33 9.89 1.00
CA ILE A 94 -17.54 9.14 0.58
C ILE A 94 -17.23 7.67 0.29
N TYR A 95 -16.01 7.37 -0.15
CA TYR A 95 -15.55 6.03 -0.51
C TYR A 95 -14.48 5.50 0.46
N CYS A 96 -14.52 5.94 1.72
CA CYS A 96 -13.52 5.52 2.70
C CYS A 96 -13.73 4.05 3.10
N TYR A 97 -12.90 3.14 2.58
CA TYR A 97 -12.91 1.74 3.02
C TYR A 97 -12.56 1.57 4.50
N ALA A 98 -11.92 2.58 5.10
CA ALA A 98 -11.53 2.55 6.51
C ALA A 98 -12.69 2.89 7.48
N ILE A 99 -13.83 3.38 6.97
CA ILE A 99 -15.05 3.69 7.72
C ILE A 99 -16.17 2.80 7.18
N LYS A 100 -16.48 1.72 7.89
CA LYS A 100 -17.65 0.86 7.67
C LYS A 100 -18.89 1.38 8.41
N GLY A 101 -18.69 2.06 9.54
CA GLY A 101 -19.73 2.70 10.33
C GLY A 101 -20.17 4.05 9.76
N ASN A 102 -20.84 4.85 10.59
CA ASN A 102 -21.10 6.25 10.25
C ASN A 102 -19.96 7.14 10.78
N TYR A 103 -19.93 8.39 10.30
CA TYR A 103 -18.92 9.37 10.70
C TYR A 103 -18.85 9.61 12.23
N ASN A 104 -19.96 9.45 12.95
CA ASN A 104 -19.97 9.62 14.40
C ASN A 104 -19.18 8.52 15.12
N THR A 105 -19.14 7.30 14.59
CA THR A 105 -18.28 6.23 15.10
C THR A 105 -16.80 6.66 15.04
N ALA A 106 -16.38 7.21 13.90
CA ALA A 106 -15.01 7.71 13.73
C ALA A 106 -14.68 8.83 14.72
N LYS A 107 -15.60 9.78 14.91
CA LYS A 107 -15.45 10.89 15.87
C LYS A 107 -15.35 10.39 17.31
N PHE A 108 -16.21 9.44 17.69
CA PHE A 108 -16.20 8.84 19.02
C PHE A 108 -14.89 8.07 19.26
N ASN A 109 -14.45 7.23 18.32
CA ASN A 109 -13.20 6.50 18.46
C ASN A 109 -12.01 7.44 18.56
N ARG A 110 -11.93 8.47 17.71
CA ARG A 110 -10.85 9.46 17.79
C ARG A 110 -10.80 10.18 19.14
N SER A 111 -11.95 10.39 19.80
CA SER A 111 -12.00 10.98 21.15
C SER A 111 -11.36 10.11 22.23
N LYS A 112 -11.16 8.81 21.97
CA LYS A 112 -10.46 7.87 22.85
C LYS A 112 -8.97 7.74 22.51
N HIS A 113 -8.44 8.57 21.62
CA HIS A 113 -7.00 8.61 21.41
C HIS A 113 -6.32 9.15 22.66
N ASP A 114 -5.35 8.40 23.16
CA ASP A 114 -4.44 8.84 24.20
C ASP A 114 -3.01 8.65 23.67
N LYS A 115 -2.19 9.71 23.74
CA LYS A 115 -0.80 9.69 23.29
C LYS A 115 0.10 8.83 24.17
N ASP A 116 -0.32 8.59 25.41
CA ASP A 116 0.41 7.81 26.40
C ASP A 116 -0.06 6.34 26.40
N SER A 117 -1.13 6.01 25.64
CA SER A 117 -1.59 4.64 25.40
C SER A 117 -0.70 3.91 24.38
N PRO A 118 -0.45 2.60 24.53
CA PRO A 118 0.24 1.80 23.53
C PRO A 118 -0.61 1.51 22.28
N MET A 119 -1.92 1.85 22.29
CA MET A 119 -2.82 1.67 21.15
C MET A 119 -3.11 3.00 20.46
N LEU A 120 -3.34 2.95 19.14
CA LEU A 120 -3.70 4.16 18.38
C LEU A 120 -5.04 4.76 18.88
N ILE A 121 -5.98 3.93 19.30
CA ILE A 121 -7.28 4.34 19.86
C ILE A 121 -7.65 3.42 21.02
N GLY A 122 -8.05 4.00 22.15
CA GLY A 122 -8.44 3.27 23.34
C GLY A 122 -7.25 2.71 24.13
N GLU A 123 -7.52 1.71 24.95
CA GLU A 123 -6.55 1.02 25.80
C GLU A 123 -6.59 -0.48 25.55
N VAL A 124 -5.53 -1.17 25.97
CA VAL A 124 -5.46 -2.63 25.90
C VAL A 124 -6.45 -3.22 26.91
N ASP A 125 -7.36 -4.07 26.42
CA ASP A 125 -8.30 -4.79 27.29
C ASP A 125 -7.54 -5.65 28.31
N LYS A 126 -8.07 -5.79 29.53
CA LYS A 126 -7.47 -6.60 30.59
C LYS A 126 -7.36 -8.07 30.20
N ASP A 127 -8.28 -8.54 29.35
CA ASP A 127 -8.30 -9.91 28.86
C ASP A 127 -7.52 -10.06 27.53
N ALA A 128 -6.89 -9.00 27.03
CA ALA A 128 -6.14 -9.04 25.78
C ALA A 128 -4.87 -9.91 25.92
N VAL A 129 -4.68 -10.80 24.96
CA VAL A 129 -3.45 -11.59 24.84
C VAL A 129 -2.45 -10.83 23.99
N ILE A 130 -1.47 -10.19 24.62
CA ILE A 130 -0.36 -9.54 23.92
C ILE A 130 0.66 -10.61 23.54
N LYS A 131 0.91 -10.74 22.23
CA LYS A 131 1.95 -11.63 21.69
C LYS A 131 3.06 -10.78 21.11
N GLU A 132 4.27 -10.99 21.59
CA GLU A 132 5.44 -10.35 21.02
C GLU A 132 5.68 -10.89 19.60
N ARG A 133 5.91 -9.98 18.67
CA ARG A 133 6.35 -10.31 17.31
C ARG A 133 7.83 -9.99 17.23
N GLU A 134 8.65 -11.01 17.00
CA GLU A 134 10.09 -10.81 16.78
C GLU A 134 10.27 -9.95 15.51
N MET A 135 10.76 -8.73 15.70
CA MET A 135 11.05 -7.79 14.61
C MET A 135 12.56 -7.71 14.43
N LYS A 136 13.05 -8.12 13.26
CA LYS A 136 14.47 -8.02 12.90
C LYS A 136 14.69 -6.82 11.99
N SER A 137 15.80 -6.12 12.20
CA SER A 137 16.24 -5.10 11.25
C SER A 137 16.44 -5.73 9.88
N LEU A 138 15.88 -5.09 8.85
CA LEU A 138 16.14 -5.47 7.45
C LEU A 138 17.38 -4.76 6.89
N ARG A 139 17.95 -3.78 7.62
CA ARG A 139 19.15 -3.05 7.19
C ARG A 139 20.31 -4.03 7.04
N THR A 140 21.07 -3.87 5.97
CA THR A 140 22.37 -4.50 5.81
C THR A 140 23.46 -3.43 5.71
N ASP A 141 24.56 -3.62 6.43
CA ASP A 141 25.77 -2.77 6.33
C ASP A 141 26.77 -3.36 5.33
N GLN A 142 26.42 -4.45 4.66
CA GLN A 142 27.26 -5.07 3.65
C GLN A 142 27.34 -4.13 2.42
N LEU A 143 28.51 -3.55 2.20
CA LEU A 143 28.81 -2.83 0.97
C LEU A 143 28.69 -3.82 -0.21
N SER A 144 27.89 -3.48 -1.22
CA SER A 144 27.93 -4.19 -2.49
C SER A 144 29.32 -4.01 -3.10
N MET A 145 30.05 -5.10 -3.33
CA MET A 145 31.31 -5.06 -4.08
C MET A 145 31.10 -4.92 -5.59
N PHE A 146 29.85 -4.78 -6.03
CA PHE A 146 29.48 -4.65 -7.43
C PHE A 146 28.76 -3.30 -7.60
N TYR A 147 29.48 -2.34 -8.17
CA TYR A 147 28.97 -1.14 -8.81
C TYR A 147 29.07 -1.32 -10.33
#